data_AF-A0AAE3TFA8-F1
#
_entry.id   AF-A0AAE3TFA8-F1
#
_cell.length_a   1.000
_cell.length_b   1.000
_cell.length_c   1.000
_cell.angle_alpha   90.00
_cell.angle_beta   90.00
_cell.angle_gamma   90.00
#
_symmetry.space_group_name_H-M   'P 1'
#
loop_
_entity.id
_entity.type
_entity.pdbx_description
1 polymer ?
#
loop_
_entity_poly.entity_id
_entity_poly.type
_entity_poly.pdbx_seq_one_letter_code
_entity_poly.pdbx_strand_id
1 'polypeptide(L)' 'MSDELNKTHWYDGWFYDSFIAPNQDRLFSLIKGIIEPASTVIDVGCGTKRFSFSVSARASKILSIDLY' A
#
# COMPACT_ATOMS: atom_id res chain seq x y z
N MET A 1 -17.39 -14.12 -27.08
CA MET A 1 -17.70 -13.05 -26.11
C MET A 1 -16.63 -13.16 -25.05
N SER A 2 -15.63 -12.28 -25.05
CA SER A 2 -14.58 -12.29 -24.03
C SER A 2 -15.19 -11.84 -22.71
N ASP A 3 -15.13 -12.69 -21.69
CA ASP A 3 -15.47 -12.32 -20.32
C ASP A 3 -14.54 -11.17 -19.88
N GLU A 4 -15.02 -9.93 -19.98
CA GLU A 4 -14.42 -8.80 -19.29
C GLU A 4 -14.54 -9.10 -17.79
N LEU A 5 -13.46 -9.64 -17.22
CA LEU A 5 -13.30 -9.83 -15.78
C LEU A 5 -13.65 -8.51 -15.09
N ASN A 6 -14.82 -8.48 -14.46
CA ASN A 6 -15.33 -7.31 -13.76
C ASN A 6 -14.36 -6.98 -12.60
N LYS A 7 -13.50 -5.97 -12.80
CA LYS A 7 -12.47 -5.54 -11.82
C LYS A 7 -13.01 -4.65 -10.70
N THR A 8 -14.34 -4.54 -10.56
CA THR A 8 -14.98 -3.69 -9.54
C THR A 8 -15.04 -4.32 -8.13
N HIS A 9 -14.42 -5.49 -7.93
CA HIS A 9 -14.28 -6.13 -6.62
C HIS A 9 -13.24 -5.43 -5.72
N TRP A 10 -13.31 -4.11 -5.59
CA TRP A 10 -12.84 -3.46 -4.37
C TRP A 10 -13.90 -3.70 -3.31
N TYR A 11 -13.85 -4.90 -2.74
CA TYR A 11 -14.59 -5.31 -1.55
C TYR A 11 -14.18 -4.37 -0.42
N ASP A 12 -14.95 -3.28 -0.29
CA ASP A 12 -14.89 -2.23 0.72
C ASP A 12 -13.49 -2.09 1.37
N GLY A 13 -12.53 -1.57 0.61
CA GLY A 13 -11.12 -1.50 1.02
C GLY A 13 -10.92 -0.76 2.35
N TRP A 14 -11.85 0.14 2.70
CA TRP A 14 -11.95 0.79 4.00
C TRP A 14 -12.34 -0.18 5.14
N PHE A 15 -13.25 -1.11 4.88
CA PHE A 15 -13.67 -2.14 5.83
C PHE A 15 -12.52 -3.11 6.12
N TYR A 16 -11.84 -3.62 5.10
CA TYR A 16 -10.69 -4.52 5.31
C TYR A 16 -9.49 -3.79 5.94
N ASP A 17 -9.18 -2.55 5.56
CA ASP A 17 -8.16 -1.72 6.25
C ASP A 17 -8.54 -1.48 7.73
N SER A 18 -9.83 -1.44 8.07
CA SER A 18 -10.23 -1.29 9.48
C SER A 18 -10.18 -2.60 10.28
N PHE A 19 -10.50 -3.75 9.65
CA PHE A 19 -10.64 -5.04 10.35
C PHE A 19 -9.43 -5.98 10.26
N ILE A 20 -8.62 -5.92 9.20
CA ILE A 20 -7.46 -6.80 8.95
C ILE A 20 -6.13 -6.11 9.28
N ALA A 21 -6.09 -4.77 9.29
CA ALA A 21 -4.84 -4.02 9.32
C ALA A 21 -4.04 -3.92 10.64
N PRO A 22 -4.45 -4.42 11.83
CA PRO A 22 -3.56 -4.39 12.99
C PRO A 22 -2.24 -5.15 12.74
N ASN A 23 -2.27 -6.21 11.92
CA ASN A 23 -1.08 -6.97 11.58
C ASN A 23 -0.24 -6.32 10.46
N GLN A 24 -0.83 -5.41 9.67
CA GLN A 24 -0.12 -4.69 8.62
C GLN A 24 0.85 -3.66 9.17
N ASP A 25 0.53 -2.99 10.29
CA ASP A 25 1.41 -2.00 10.89
C ASP A 25 2.77 -2.61 11.33
N ARG A 26 2.76 -3.84 11.85
CA ARG A 26 4.00 -4.56 12.21
C ARG A 26 4.84 -4.85 10.97
N LEU A 27 4.22 -5.33 9.90
CA LEU A 27 4.90 -5.58 8.63
C LEU A 27 5.48 -4.27 8.05
N PHE A 28 4.70 -3.20 8.04
CA PHE A 28 5.15 -1.88 7.58
C PHE A 28 6.34 -1.38 8.38
N SER A 29 6.35 -1.57 9.70
CA SER A 29 7.49 -1.21 10.55
C SER A 29 8.76 -2.00 10.19
N LEU A 30 8.64 -3.28 9.88
CA LEU A 30 9.78 -4.11 9.47
C LEU A 30 10.32 -3.65 8.11
N ILE A 31 9.44 -3.44 7.12
CA ILE A 31 9.82 -2.95 5.79
C ILE A 31 10.46 -1.56 5.90
N LYS A 32 9.87 -0.66 6.70
CA LYS A 32 10.43 0.67 6.98
C LYS A 32 11.86 0.60 7.52
N GLY A 33 12.17 -0.40 8.34
CA GLY A 33 13.50 -0.63 8.89
C GLY A 33 14.55 -0.95 7.82
N ILE A 34 14.14 -1.59 6.72
CA ILE A 34 15.00 -1.99 5.60
C ILE A 34 15.21 -0.83 4.61
N ILE A 35 14.24 0.10 4.50
CA ILE A 35 14.35 1.26 3.62
C ILE A 35 15.45 2.21 4.12
N GLU A 36 16.45 2.43 3.27
CA GLU A 36 17.52 3.39 3.53
C GLU A 36 17.02 4.85 3.47
N PRO A 37 17.65 5.77 4.20
CA PRO A 37 17.31 7.19 4.11
C PRO A 37 17.45 7.73 2.68
N ALA A 38 16.54 8.63 2.29
CA ALA A 38 16.48 9.27 0.98
C ALA A 38 16.30 8.31 -0.22
N SER A 39 15.93 7.04 0.00
CA SER A 39 15.57 6.13 -1.09
C SER A 39 14.36 6.62 -1.90
N THR A 40 14.30 6.21 -3.17
CA THR A 40 13.09 6.30 -3.99
C THR A 40 12.32 4.98 -3.88
N VAL A 41 11.04 5.04 -3.50
CA VAL A 41 10.20 3.87 -3.23
C VAL A 41 9.09 3.77 -4.27
N ILE A 42 8.80 2.55 -4.73
CA ILE A 42 7.60 2.24 -5.51
C ILE A 42 6.69 1.36 -4.65
N ASP A 43 5.46 1.80 -4.42
CA ASP A 43 4.42 1.10 -3.65
C ASP A 43 3.33 0.59 -4.61
N VAL A 44 3.36 -0.70 -4.93
CA VAL A 44 2.47 -1.34 -5.91
C VAL A 44 1.33 -2.07 -5.18
N GLY A 45 0.09 -1.76 -5.55
CA GLY A 45 -1.08 -2.20 -4.78
C GLY A 45 -1.24 -1.38 -3.50
N CYS A 46 -1.06 -0.06 -3.59
CA CYS A 46 -0.96 0.81 -2.44
C CYS A 46 -2.28 1.01 -1.66
N GLY A 47 -3.43 0.62 -2.23
CA GLY A 47 -4.75 0.79 -1.62
C GLY A 47 -4.97 2.22 -1.10
N THR A 48 -5.25 2.35 0.20
CA THR A 48 -5.48 3.63 0.90
C THR A 48 -4.21 4.45 1.16
N LYS A 49 -3.03 3.98 0.70
CA LYS A 49 -1.71 4.63 0.85
C LYS A 49 -1.15 4.67 2.28
N ARG A 50 -1.69 3.86 3.20
CA ARG A 50 -1.24 3.77 4.60
C ARG A 50 0.25 3.43 4.72
N PHE A 51 0.75 2.48 3.93
CA PHE A 51 2.17 2.13 3.90
C PHE A 51 3.04 3.29 3.40
N SER A 52 2.74 3.82 2.22
CA SER A 52 3.39 5.00 1.64
C SER A 52 3.50 6.15 2.66
N PHE A 53 2.42 6.45 3.39
CA PHE A 53 2.45 7.47 4.44
C PHE A 53 3.43 7.11 5.57
N SER A 54 3.41 5.86 6.04
CA SER A 54 4.27 5.40 7.15
C SER A 54 5.78 5.51 6.88
N VAL A 55 6.21 5.44 5.60
CA VAL A 55 7.63 5.49 5.18
C VAL A 55 8.05 6.84 4.59
N SER A 56 7.12 7.77 4.42
CA SER A 56 7.35 9.11 3.83
C SER A 56 8.47 9.91 4.49
N ALA A 57 8.65 9.79 5.81
CA ALA A 57 9.72 10.49 6.53
C ALA A 57 11.13 9.96 6.24
N ARG A 58 11.26 8.78 5.61
CA ARG A 58 12.55 8.17 5.23
C ARG A 58 12.82 8.28 3.74
N ALA A 59 11.80 8.16 2.90
CA ALA A 59 11.95 8.19 1.45
C ALA A 59 12.06 9.62 0.93
N SER A 60 12.89 9.85 -0.09
CA SER A 60 12.96 11.14 -0.79
C SER A 60 11.81 11.30 -1.79
N LYS A 61 11.32 10.18 -2.33
CA LYS A 61 10.22 10.13 -3.29
C LYS A 61 9.50 8.78 -3.17
N ILE A 62 8.17 8.82 -3.29
CA ILE A 62 7.33 7.63 -3.32
C ILE A 62 6.43 7.70 -4.55
N LEU A 63 6.42 6.66 -5.36
CA LEU A 63 5.47 6.45 -6.44
C LEU A 63 4.51 5.33 -6.02
N SER A 64 3.23 5.66 -5.87
CA SER A 64 2.20 4.69 -5.49
C SER A 64 1.34 4.35 -6.71
N ILE A 65 1.19 3.07 -7.01
CA ILE A 65 0.44 2.57 -8.17
C ILE A 65 -0.61 1.59 -7.65
N ASP A 66 -1.84 1.77 -8.11
CA ASP A 66 -2.95 0.89 -7.78
C ASP A 66 -3.89 0.77 -9.00
N LEU A 67 -4.66 -0.32 -9.04
CA LEU A 67 -5.64 -0.59 -10.10
C LEU A 67 -7.04 -0.06 -9.78
N TYR A 68 -7.20 0.64 -8.65
CA TYR A 68 -8.42 1.31 -8.21
C TYR A 68 -9.18 2.03 -9.34
#